data_AF-A0A9Q2KXU8-F1
#
_entry.id   AF-A0A9Q2KXU8-F1
#
_cell.length_a   1.000
_cell.length_b   1.000
_cell.length_c   1.000
_cell.angle_alpha   90.00
_cell.angle_beta   90.00
_cell.angle_gamma   90.00
#
_symmetry.space_group_name_H-M   'P 1'
#
loop_
_entity.id
_entity.type
_entity.pdbx_description
1 polymer ?
#
loop_
_entity_poly.entity_id
_entity_poly.type
_entity_poly.pdbx_seq_one_letter_code
_entity_poly.pdbx_strand_id
1 'polypeptide(L)' 'MIITIGVEKGGTGKSTTATNLACYISYLGKEVAILDADIQKTASDWMSVREDERENNSKISPIDVFAQNKEIDKLAK' A
#
# COMPACT_ATOMS: atom_id res chain seq x y z
N MET A 1 9.01 3.46 -12.07
CA MET A 1 8.92 2.01 -12.37
C MET A 1 7.58 1.53 -11.86
N ILE A 2 6.85 0.70 -12.62
CA ILE A 2 5.55 0.15 -12.21
C ILE A 2 5.72 -1.36 -11.98
N ILE A 3 5.25 -1.85 -10.83
CA ILE A 3 5.25 -3.26 -10.46
C ILE A 3 3.81 -3.68 -10.19
N THR A 4 3.33 -4.73 -10.87
CA THR A 4 1.98 -5.26 -10.67
C THR A 4 2.05 -6.61 -9.96
N ILE A 5 1.31 -6.74 -8.86
CA ILE A 5 1.14 -8.00 -8.13
C ILE A 5 -0.32 -8.43 -8.30
N GLY A 6 -0.58 -9.41 -9.16
CA GLY A 6 -1.93 -9.82 -9.54
C GLY A 6 -2.07 -11.34 -9.68
N VAL A 7 -3.15 -11.88 -9.10
CA VAL A 7 -3.59 -13.28 -9.15
C VAL A 7 -5.10 -13.31 -8.94
N GLU A 8 -5.82 -14.12 -9.73
CA GLU A 8 -7.28 -14.25 -9.61
C GLU A 8 -7.72 -14.94 -8.32
N LYS A 9 -6.95 -15.93 -7.85
CA LYS A 9 -7.27 -16.66 -6.62
C LYS A 9 -7.07 -15.80 -5.36
N GLY A 10 -8.05 -15.82 -4.46
CA GLY A 10 -7.94 -15.25 -3.11
C GLY A 10 -6.99 -16.05 -2.21
N GLY A 11 -6.34 -15.38 -1.25
CA GLY A 11 -5.48 -16.03 -0.26
C GLY A 11 -4.05 -16.38 -0.74
N THR A 12 -3.64 -15.95 -1.94
CA THR A 12 -2.29 -16.19 -2.48
C THR A 12 -1.23 -15.19 -2.02
N GLY A 13 -1.60 -14.25 -1.14
CA GLY A 13 -0.67 -13.30 -0.54
C GLY A 13 -0.42 -12.01 -1.33
N LYS A 14 -1.24 -11.67 -2.33
CA LYS A 14 -1.06 -10.47 -3.18
C LYS A 14 -0.85 -9.18 -2.37
N SER A 15 -1.80 -8.83 -1.51
CA SER A 15 -1.75 -7.62 -0.70
C SER A 15 -0.58 -7.68 0.29
N THR A 16 -0.32 -8.86 0.87
CA THR A 16 0.83 -9.08 1.77
C THR A 16 2.17 -8.81 1.06
N THR A 17 2.36 -9.31 -0.15
CA THR A 17 3.59 -9.07 -0.92
C THR A 17 3.69 -7.61 -1.33
N ALA A 18 2.59 -6.99 -1.79
CA ALA A 18 2.58 -5.59 -2.19
C ALA A 18 2.94 -4.65 -1.04
N THR A 19 2.35 -4.85 0.13
CA THR A 19 2.59 -4.00 1.30
C THR A 19 4.00 -4.15 1.85
N ASN A 20 4.51 -5.38 1.99
CA ASN A 20 5.87 -5.61 2.47
C ASN A 20 6.94 -5.13 1.49
N LEU A 21 6.72 -5.29 0.18
CA LEU A 21 7.62 -4.76 -0.83
C LEU A 21 7.70 -3.24 -0.77
N ALA A 22 6.55 -2.56 -0.64
CA ALA A 22 6.53 -1.11 -0.45
C ALA A 22 7.23 -0.69 0.85
N CYS A 23 7.03 -1.40 1.96
CA CYS A 23 7.76 -1.15 3.21
C CYS A 23 9.27 -1.23 3.02
N TYR A 24 9.75 -2.26 2.32
CA TYR A 24 11.18 -2.44 2.07
C TYR A 24 11.74 -1.33 1.18
N ILE A 25 11.03 -0.94 0.11
CA ILE A 25 11.46 0.15 -0.78
C ILE A 25 11.51 1.48 -0.01
N SER A 26 10.50 1.78 0.80
CA SER A 26 10.46 2.97 1.67
C SER A 26 11.61 2.93 2.70
N TYR A 27 11.88 1.77 3.30
CA TYR A 27 13.02 1.58 4.21
C TYR A 27 14.38 1.87 3.57
N LEU A 28 14.53 1.60 2.26
CA LEU A 28 15.72 1.98 1.49
C LEU A 28 15.79 3.48 1.14
N GLY A 29 14.89 4.31 1.66
CA GLY A 29 14.83 5.75 1.42
C GLY A 29 14.33 6.11 0.01
N LYS A 30 13.54 5.23 -0.62
CA LYS A 30 12.96 5.46 -1.94
C LYS A 30 11.49 5.81 -1.83
N GLU A 31 11.02 6.68 -2.72
CA GLU A 31 9.60 6.99 -2.85
C GLU A 31 8.85 5.80 -3.45
N VAL A 32 7.74 5.43 -2.82
CA VAL A 32 6.90 4.30 -3.23
C VAL A 32 5.48 4.54 -2.78
N ALA A 33 4.55 4.11 -3.64
CA ALA A 33 3.12 4.16 -3.39
C ALA A 33 2.50 2.82 -3.82
N ILE A 34 1.38 2.46 -3.19
CA ILE A 34 0.57 1.31 -3.57
C ILE A 34 -0.72 1.82 -4.20
N LEU A 35 -1.08 1.26 -5.36
CA LEU A 35 -2.41 1.41 -5.93
C LEU A 35 -3.22 0.14 -5.62
N ASP A 36 -4.17 0.22 -4.69
CA ASP A 36 -5.05 -0.89 -4.35
C ASP A 36 -6.18 -0.99 -5.38
N ALA A 37 -6.03 -1.99 -6.25
CA ALA A 37 -6.94 -2.31 -7.33
C ALA A 37 -7.91 -3.45 -6.98
N ASP A 38 -7.85 -4.00 -5.77
CA ASP A 38 -8.71 -5.08 -5.33
C ASP A 38 -10.01 -4.54 -4.73
N ILE A 39 -11.15 -5.12 -5.11
CA ILE A 39 -12.47 -4.79 -4.55
C ILE A 39 -12.50 -5.04 -3.03
N GLN A 40 -11.70 -6.01 -2.55
CA GLN A 40 -11.58 -6.34 -1.13
C GLN A 40 -10.76 -5.32 -0.34
N LYS A 41 -10.02 -4.41 -1.00
CA LYS A 41 -9.31 -3.28 -0.36
C LYS A 41 -8.35 -3.66 0.77
N THR A 42 -7.83 -4.88 0.77
CA THR A 42 -7.02 -5.40 1.88
C THR A 42 -5.73 -4.60 2.10
N ALA A 43 -5.14 -3.99 1.05
CA ALA A 43 -3.96 -3.15 1.24
C ALA A 43 -4.34 -1.77 1.81
N SER A 44 -5.50 -1.21 1.43
CA SER A 44 -6.04 0.01 2.03
C SER A 44 -6.39 -0.20 3.51
N ASP A 45 -7.09 -1.27 3.86
CA ASP A 45 -7.44 -1.59 5.27
C ASP A 45 -6.18 -1.82 6.12
N TRP A 46 -5.15 -2.42 5.53
CA TRP A 46 -3.85 -2.58 6.18
C TRP A 46 -3.18 -1.23 6.49
N MET A 47 -3.38 -0.22 5.63
CA MET A 47 -2.81 1.10 5.82
C MET A 47 -3.55 1.88 6.90
N SER A 48 -4.89 1.81 6.94
CA SER A 48 -5.67 2.55 7.94
C SER A 48 -5.31 2.14 9.38
N VAL A 49 -5.11 0.84 9.63
CA VAL A 49 -4.63 0.35 10.94
C VAL A 49 -3.27 0.93 11.31
N ARG A 50 -2.38 1.11 10.33
CA ARG A 50 -1.05 1.70 10.55
C ARG A 50 -1.10 3.20 10.81
N GLU A 51 -2.02 3.91 10.18
CA GLU A 51 -2.24 5.34 10.45
C GLU A 51 -2.69 5.54 11.90
N ASP A 52 -3.64 4.72 12.37
CA ASP A 52 -4.09 4.71 13.76
C ASP A 52 -2.92 4.40 14.74
N GLU A 53 -2.04 3.48 14.40
CA GLU A 53 -0.84 3.16 15.21
C GLU A 53 0.24 4.26 15.17
N ARG A 54 0.29 5.05 14.10
CA ARG A 54 1.25 6.15 13.93
C ARG A 54 0.90 7.33 14.83
N GLU A 55 -0.39 7.63 15.00
CA GLU A 55 -0.88 8.62 15.98
C GLU A 55 -0.48 8.24 17.41
N ASN A 56 -0.31 6.95 17.68
CA ASN A 56 0.08 6.38 18.97
C ASN A 56 1.62 6.25 19.18
N ASN A 57 2.44 7.00 18.42
CA ASN A 57 3.90 7.15 18.59
C ASN A 57 4.78 5.98 18.09
N SER A 58 4.29 5.21 17.12
CA SER A 58 5.05 4.12 16.49
C SER A 58 5.90 4.65 15.31
N LYS A 59 7.18 4.29 15.25
CA LYS A 59 8.08 4.57 14.10
C LYS A 59 7.68 3.74 12.87
N ILE A 60 6.60 4.11 12.20
CA ILE A 60 6.12 3.44 10.99
C ILE A 60 6.60 4.22 9.76
N SER A 61 7.15 3.51 8.77
CA SER A 61 7.59 4.10 7.49
C SER A 61 6.42 4.74 6.74
N PRO A 62 6.60 5.93 6.14
CA PRO A 62 5.57 6.57 5.33
C PRO A 62 5.44 5.82 4.00
N ILE A 63 4.29 5.20 3.77
CA ILE A 63 3.91 4.59 2.50
C ILE A 63 2.49 5.03 2.23
N ASP A 64 2.27 5.66 1.08
CA ASP A 64 0.92 6.05 0.69
C ASP A 64 0.24 4.88 -0.04
N VAL A 65 -0.98 4.55 0.40
CA VAL A 65 -1.82 3.53 -0.24
C VAL A 65 -3.07 4.20 -0.78
N PHE A 66 -3.23 4.15 -2.10
CA PHE A 66 -4.32 4.78 -2.82
C PHE A 66 -5.33 3.74 -3.28
N ALA A 67 -6.59 3.88 -2.87
CA ALA A 67 -7.67 3.01 -3.33
C ALA A 67 -8.17 3.41 -4.74
N GLN A 68 -8.65 2.44 -5.52
CA GLN A 68 -9.24 2.72 -6.83
C GLN A 68 -10.42 3.72 -6.77
N ASN A 69 -10.46 4.58 -7.80
CA ASN A 69 -11.57 5.44 -8.25
C ASN A 69 -11.66 6.90 -7.73
N LYS A 70 -10.87 7.36 -6.76
CA LYS A 70 -10.86 8.80 -6.38
C LYS A 70 -9.50 9.41 -6.09
N GLU A 71 -8.47 8.59 -5.93
CA GLU A 71 -7.16 9.03 -5.44
C GLU A 71 -6.06 9.00 -6.51
N ILE A 72 -6.28 8.35 -7.67
CA ILE A 72 -5.28 8.23 -8.74
C ILE A 72 -4.85 9.61 -9.26
N ASP A 73 -5.76 10.58 -9.30
CA ASP A 73 -5.44 11.95 -9.71
C ASP A 73 -4.42 12.65 -8.79
N LYS A 74 -4.27 12.17 -7.53
CA LYS A 74 -3.27 12.68 -6.59
C LYS A 74 -1.86 12.17 -6.90
N LEU A 75 -1.74 11.04 -7.59
CA LEU A 75 -0.45 10.46 -8.04
C LEU A 75 0.09 11.10 -9.33
N ALA A 76 -0.73 11.89 -10.03
CA ALA A 76 -0.42 12.43 -11.36
C ALA A 76 0.18 13.86 -11.34
N LYS A 77 0.54 14.39 -10.18
CA LYS A 77 1.23 15.68 -10.01
C LYS A 77 2.72 15.48 -9.76
#